data_AF-A0A9X2ART8-F1
#
_entry.id   AF-A0A9X2ART8-F1
#
_cell.length_a   1.000
_cell.length_b   1.000
_cell.length_c   1.000
_cell.angle_alpha   90.00
_cell.angle_beta   90.00
_cell.angle_gamma   90.00
#
_symmetry.space_group_name_H-M   'P 1'
#
loop_
_entity.id
_entity.type
_entity.pdbx_description
1 polymer ?
#
loop_
_entity_poly.entity_id
_entity_poly.type
_entity_poly.pdbx_seq_one_letter_code
_entity_poly.pdbx_strand_id
1 'polypeptide(L)'
;MKVRSVPISPELEKKITKHWKRYGHFTPAITSFRRALARTTIRLPKGQAAHALRHTFASHFIQNGSNILTLQKILGHSSLAMTMRYAHLAPDNLLDAVKLGPLRSFGE
;
A
#
# COMPACT_ATOMS: atom_id res chain seq x y z
N MET A 1 -2.48 -10.55 -14.94
CA MET A 1 -2.57 -10.01 -13.57
C MET A 1 -3.26 -11.06 -12.71
N LYS A 2 -2.75 -11.42 -11.54
CA LYS A 2 -3.45 -12.39 -10.66
C LYS A 2 -4.68 -11.72 -10.04
N VAL A 3 -5.81 -12.43 -10.05
CA VAL A 3 -7.02 -12.02 -9.32
C VAL A 3 -6.69 -12.02 -7.82
N ARG A 4 -7.11 -10.97 -7.11
CA ARG A 4 -6.87 -10.83 -5.68
C ARG A 4 -7.97 -9.98 -5.04
N SER A 5 -8.22 -10.25 -3.77
CA SER A 5 -9.15 -9.49 -2.92
C SER A 5 -8.34 -8.76 -1.86
N VAL A 6 -8.55 -7.44 -1.75
CA VAL A 6 -7.91 -6.60 -0.72
C VAL A 6 -9.02 -6.04 0.16
N PRO A 7 -9.01 -6.31 1.48
CA PRO A 7 -10.03 -5.77 2.37
C PRO A 7 -9.92 -4.26 2.44
N ILE A 8 -11.07 -3.60 2.56
CA ILE A 8 -11.18 -2.15 2.78
C ILE A 8 -11.99 -1.90 4.04
N SER A 9 -11.85 -0.70 4.63
CA SER A 9 -12.62 -0.36 5.81
C SER A 9 -14.12 -0.18 5.46
N PRO A 10 -15.04 -0.47 6.40
CA PRO A 10 -16.48 -0.26 6.18
C PRO A 10 -16.83 1.18 5.81
N GLU A 11 -16.09 2.16 6.31
CA GLU A 11 -16.29 3.58 6.01
C GLU A 11 -15.95 3.90 4.56
N LEU A 12 -14.87 3.31 4.03
CA LEU A 12 -14.47 3.49 2.64
C LEU A 12 -15.48 2.81 1.70
N GLU A 13 -15.90 1.59 2.04
CA GLU A 13 -16.95 0.87 1.31
C GLU A 13 -18.23 1.70 1.24
N LYS A 14 -18.71 2.23 2.38
CA LYS A 14 -19.90 3.09 2.43
C LYS A 14 -19.76 4.33 1.55
N LYS A 15 -18.59 4.98 1.55
CA LYS A 15 -18.31 6.15 0.70
C LYS A 15 -18.38 5.82 -0.80
N ILE A 16 -17.77 4.70 -1.20
CA ILE A 16 -17.78 4.24 -2.61
C ILE A 16 -19.20 3.90 -3.04
N THR A 17 -19.93 3.11 -2.26
CA THR A 17 -21.30 2.70 -2.56
C THR A 17 -22.24 3.91 -2.64
N LYS A 18 -22.09 4.90 -1.74
CA LYS A 18 -22.85 6.15 -1.81
C LYS A 18 -22.56 6.93 -3.09
N HIS A 19 -21.30 6.99 -3.52
CA HIS A 19 -20.92 7.64 -4.77
C HIS A 19 -21.56 6.92 -5.97
N TRP A 20 -21.46 5.60 -6.04
CA TRP A 20 -22.04 4.82 -7.14
C TRP A 20 -23.56 4.97 -7.26
N LYS A 21 -24.28 4.99 -6.14
CA LYS A 21 -25.73 5.23 -6.13
C LYS A 21 -26.11 6.61 -6.68
N ARG A 22 -25.26 7.62 -6.51
CA ARG A 22 -25.55 9.01 -6.89
C ARG A 22 -25.03 9.39 -8.27
N TYR A 23 -23.86 8.89 -8.65
CA TYR A 23 -23.12 9.35 -9.84
C TYR A 23 -22.79 8.22 -10.82
N GLY A 24 -23.09 6.96 -10.47
CA GLY A 24 -22.68 5.78 -11.25
C GLY A 24 -21.24 5.33 -10.96
N HIS A 25 -20.79 4.33 -11.71
CA HIS A 25 -19.43 3.78 -11.59
C HIS A 25 -18.36 4.80 -12.03
N PHE A 26 -17.15 4.64 -11.50
CA PHE A 26 -16.03 5.51 -11.88
C PHE A 26 -15.64 5.30 -13.34
N THR A 27 -15.30 6.40 -14.01
CA THR A 27 -14.69 6.40 -15.33
C THR A 27 -13.16 6.54 -15.23
N PRO A 28 -12.40 6.19 -16.29
CA PRO A 28 -10.95 6.37 -16.29
C PRO A 28 -10.54 7.83 -15.99
N ALA A 29 -9.87 8.05 -14.86
CA ALA A 29 -9.60 9.39 -14.34
C ALA A 29 -8.11 9.79 -14.37
N ILE A 30 -7.24 9.08 -15.11
CA ILE A 30 -5.79 9.34 -15.10
C ILE A 30 -5.44 10.75 -15.60
N THR A 31 -6.16 11.27 -16.60
CA THR A 31 -5.96 12.64 -17.10
C THR A 31 -6.37 13.67 -16.05
N SER A 32 -7.51 13.47 -15.39
CA SER A 32 -7.95 14.31 -14.27
C SER A 32 -6.97 14.26 -13.11
N PHE A 33 -6.41 13.09 -12.80
CA PHE A 33 -5.39 12.92 -11.78
C PHE A 33 -4.09 13.66 -12.12
N ARG A 34 -3.61 13.58 -13.37
CA ARG A 34 -2.44 14.36 -13.83
C ARG A 34 -2.68 15.86 -13.74
N ARG A 35 -3.88 16.34 -14.09
CA ARG A 35 -4.28 17.75 -13.91
C ARG A 35 -4.30 18.15 -12.43
N ALA A 36 -4.77 17.27 -11.55
CA ALA A 36 -4.75 17.51 -10.12
C ALA A 36 -3.32 17.60 -9.58
N LEU A 37 -2.43 16.70 -10.01
CA LEU A 37 -1.00 16.76 -9.68
C LEU A 37 -0.34 18.05 -10.17
N ALA A 38 -0.71 18.56 -11.35
CA ALA A 38 -0.17 19.82 -11.88
C ALA A 38 -0.56 21.06 -11.04
N ARG A 39 -1.58 20.95 -10.18
CA ARG A 39 -1.99 22.00 -9.24
C ARG A 39 -1.29 21.91 -7.89
N THR A 40 -0.43 20.91 -7.66
CA THR A 40 0.33 20.75 -6.42
C THR A 40 1.81 21.03 -6.66
N THR A 41 2.60 21.05 -5.59
CA THR A 41 4.06 21.13 -5.65
C THR A 41 4.74 19.78 -5.93
N ILE A 42 3.96 18.70 -6.08
CA ILE A 42 4.48 17.33 -6.21
C ILE A 42 5.05 17.14 -7.62
N ARG A 43 6.35 16.84 -7.68
CA ARG A 43 7.04 16.46 -8.92
C ARG A 43 7.20 14.93 -8.98
N LEU A 44 6.78 14.32 -10.08
CA LEU A 44 6.92 12.88 -10.32
C LEU A 44 7.79 12.62 -11.55
N PRO A 45 8.62 11.57 -11.54
CA PRO A 45 9.30 11.12 -12.75
C PRO A 45 8.30 10.78 -13.86
N LYS A 46 8.74 10.91 -15.12
CA LYS A 46 7.92 10.63 -16.29
C LYS A 46 7.34 9.20 -16.20
N GLY A 47 6.03 9.07 -16.39
CA GLY A 47 5.32 7.79 -16.33
C GLY A 47 4.93 7.30 -14.93
N GLN A 48 5.41 7.91 -13.84
CA GLN A 48 5.14 7.42 -12.48
C GLN A 48 3.75 7.75 -11.95
N ALA A 49 3.02 8.70 -12.56
CA ALA A 49 1.68 9.06 -12.11
C ALA A 49 0.70 7.87 -12.00
N ALA A 50 0.83 6.86 -12.88
CA ALA A 50 -0.03 5.67 -12.83
C ALA A 50 0.24 4.78 -11.60
N HIS A 51 1.43 4.86 -11.00
CA HIS A 51 1.86 4.03 -9.88
C HIS A 51 2.13 4.82 -8.60
N ALA A 52 2.08 6.15 -8.64
CA ALA A 52 2.41 7.02 -7.52
C ALA A 52 1.61 6.65 -6.26
N LEU A 53 0.28 6.60 -6.34
CA LEU A 53 -0.57 6.25 -5.19
C LEU A 53 -0.34 4.81 -4.68
N ARG A 54 0.00 3.88 -5.58
CA ARG A 54 0.36 2.50 -5.21
C ARG A 54 1.69 2.48 -4.43
N HIS A 55 2.68 3.24 -4.88
CA HIS A 55 3.96 3.40 -4.18
C HIS A 55 3.77 4.09 -2.82
N THR A 56 2.91 5.09 -2.74
CA THR A 56 2.53 5.75 -1.47
C THR A 56 1.94 4.73 -0.50
N PHE A 57 0.93 3.96 -0.91
CA PHE A 57 0.36 2.89 -0.07
C PHE A 57 1.43 1.90 0.41
N ALA A 58 2.24 1.37 -0.51
CA ALA A 58 3.26 0.38 -0.18
C ALA A 58 4.33 0.90 0.79
N SER A 59 4.76 2.15 0.60
CA SER A 59 5.76 2.79 1.45
C SER A 59 5.24 2.95 2.86
N HIS A 60 4.07 3.58 3.04
CA HIS A 60 3.47 3.76 4.35
C HIS A 60 3.11 2.44 5.03
N PHE A 61 2.64 1.45 4.27
CA PHE A 61 2.33 0.13 4.83
C PHE A 61 3.55 -0.50 5.52
N ILE A 62 4.72 -0.44 4.88
CA ILE A 62 5.97 -0.97 5.47
C ILE A 62 6.51 -0.07 6.57
N GLN A 63 6.47 1.26 6.41
CA GLN A 63 6.88 2.20 7.46
C GLN A 63 6.10 2.01 8.76
N ASN A 64 4.83 1.61 8.66
CA ASN A 64 3.99 1.29 9.81
C ASN A 64 4.30 -0.08 10.45
N GLY A 65 5.40 -0.74 10.08
CA GLY A 65 5.81 -2.03 10.64
C GLY A 65 5.07 -3.25 10.10
N SER A 66 4.36 -3.13 8.98
CA SER A 66 3.61 -4.26 8.41
C SER A 66 4.52 -5.28 7.72
N ASN A 67 4.01 -6.50 7.56
CA ASN A 67 4.75 -7.61 6.97
C ASN A 67 4.91 -7.46 5.44
N ILE A 68 6.15 -7.59 4.94
CA ILE A 68 6.48 -7.46 3.51
C ILE A 68 5.88 -8.56 2.61
N LEU A 69 5.68 -9.77 3.14
CA LEU A 69 4.99 -10.86 2.44
C LEU A 69 3.50 -10.55 2.27
N THR A 70 2.88 -9.90 3.27
CA THR A 70 1.51 -9.40 3.16
C THR A 70 1.42 -8.33 2.09
N LEU A 71 2.37 -7.40 2.04
CA LEU A 71 2.43 -6.39 0.98
C LEU A 71 2.54 -7.03 -0.41
N GLN A 72 3.36 -8.07 -0.59
CA GLN A 72 3.48 -8.79 -1.87
C GLN A 72 2.12 -9.30 -2.35
N LYS A 73 1.33 -9.92 -1.45
CA LYS A 73 -0.02 -10.43 -1.76
C LYS A 73 -0.98 -9.30 -2.12
N ILE A 74 -1.00 -8.21 -1.34
CA ILE A 74 -1.84 -7.03 -1.60
C ILE A 74 -1.53 -6.38 -2.97
N LEU A 75 -0.25 -6.24 -3.28
CA LEU A 75 0.22 -5.66 -4.54
C LEU A 75 0.10 -6.62 -5.73
N GLY A 76 -0.07 -7.92 -5.46
CA GLY A 76 -0.13 -8.96 -6.49
C GLY A 76 1.20 -9.14 -7.24
N HIS A 77 2.33 -8.94 -6.56
CA HIS A 77 3.65 -9.17 -7.14
C HIS A 77 3.92 -10.66 -7.33
N SER A 78 4.46 -11.05 -8.48
CA SER A 78 4.77 -12.44 -8.82
C SER A 78 5.95 -12.98 -8.02
N SER A 79 6.90 -12.12 -7.65
CA SER A 79 8.06 -12.48 -6.85
C SER A 79 8.26 -11.52 -5.67
N LEU A 80 8.90 -12.01 -4.61
CA LEU A 80 9.28 -11.19 -3.47
C LEU A 80 10.26 -10.07 -3.87
N ALA A 81 11.16 -10.34 -4.81
CA ALA A 81 12.13 -9.37 -5.33
C ALA A 81 11.48 -8.05 -5.80
N MET A 82 10.29 -8.10 -6.42
CA MET A 82 9.55 -6.89 -6.80
C MET A 82 9.11 -6.04 -5.60
N THR A 83 8.77 -6.70 -4.49
CA THR A 83 8.33 -6.05 -3.24
C THR A 83 9.52 -5.58 -2.40
N MET A 84 10.68 -6.22 -2.52
CA MET A 84 11.89 -5.86 -1.76
C MET A 84 12.34 -4.41 -1.95
N ARG A 85 11.91 -3.75 -3.02
CA ARG A 85 12.13 -2.30 -3.20
C ARG A 85 11.59 -1.43 -2.06
N TYR A 86 10.66 -1.93 -1.24
CA TYR A 86 10.13 -1.22 -0.07
C TYR A 86 10.75 -1.68 1.26
N ALA A 87 11.58 -2.73 1.26
CA ALA A 87 12.10 -3.33 2.51
C ALA A 87 12.91 -2.35 3.36
N HIS A 88 13.67 -1.46 2.70
CA HIS A 88 14.47 -0.42 3.36
C HIS A 88 13.63 0.61 4.14
N LEU A 89 12.30 0.61 4.00
CA LEU A 89 11.40 1.48 4.73
C LEU A 89 10.88 0.84 6.02
N ALA A 90 11.20 -0.44 6.26
CA ALA A 90 10.75 -1.13 7.46
C ALA A 90 11.42 -0.50 8.69
N PRO A 91 10.71 -0.35 9.80
CA PRO A 91 11.33 0.08 11.05
C PRO A 91 12.39 -0.95 11.46
N ASP A 92 13.65 -0.52 11.54
CA ASP A 92 14.74 -1.34 12.06
C ASP A 92 14.64 -1.41 13.58
N ASN A 93 14.51 -2.61 14.12
CA ASN A 93 14.49 -2.81 15.57
C ASN A 93 15.14 -4.13 15.94
N LEU A 94 16.48 -4.13 16.04
CA LEU A 94 17.26 -5.30 16.45
C LEU A 94 16.86 -5.83 17.84
N LEU A 95 16.25 -5.00 18.69
CA LEU A 95 15.74 -5.42 20.01
C LEU A 95 14.53 -6.36 19.90
N ASP A 96 13.88 -6.43 18.73
CA ASP A 96 12.78 -7.37 18.52
C ASP A 96 13.24 -8.83 18.59
N ALA A 97 14.52 -9.12 18.32
CA ALA A 97 15.08 -10.46 18.51
C ALA A 97 14.96 -10.93 19.98
N VAL A 98 15.08 -10.00 20.94
CA VAL A 98 14.90 -10.31 22.37
C VAL A 98 13.41 -10.36 22.73
N LYS A 99 12.60 -9.42 22.23
CA LYS A 99 11.16 -9.30 22.57
C LYS A 99 10.28 -10.41 21.97
N LEU A 100 10.62 -10.87 20.77
CA LEU A 100 9.88 -11.87 19.98
C LEU A 100 10.60 -13.22 19.93
N GLY A 101 11.79 -13.32 20.52
CA GLY A 101 12.58 -14.54 20.58
C GLY A 101 11.92 -15.62 21.45
N PRO A 102 12.23 -16.90 21.21
CA PRO A 102 11.60 -18.03 21.90
C PRO A 102 11.91 -18.07 23.40
N LEU A 103 13.03 -17.48 23.84
CA LEU A 103 13.42 -17.43 25.25
C LEU A 103 12.43 -16.66 26.15
N ARG A 104 11.60 -15.79 25.57
CA ARG A 104 10.54 -15.10 26.32
C ARG A 104 9.43 -16.05 26.79
N SER A 105 9.12 -17.12 26.05
CA SER A 105 8.05 -18.05 26.43
C SER A 105 8.48 -19.13 27.41
N PHE A 106 9.77 -19.22 27.76
CA PHE A 106 10.30 -20.22 28.70
C PHE A 106 10.48 -19.66 30.13
N GLY A 107 10.08 -18.41 30.36
CA GLY A 107 10.19 -17.74 31.66
C GLY A 107 8.82 -17.33 32.20
N GLU A 108 7.97 -18.32 32.50
CA GLU A 108 6.87 -18.27 33.47
C GLU A 108 6.92 -19.54 34.32
#